data_AF-U7UM64-F1
#
_entry.id   AF-U7UM64-F1
#
_cell.length_a   1.000
_cell.length_b   1.000
_cell.length_c   1.000
_cell.angle_alpha   90.00
_cell.angle_beta   90.00
_cell.angle_gamma   90.00
#
_symmetry.space_group_name_H-M   'P 1'
#
loop_
_entity.id
_entity.type
_entity.pdbx_description
1 polymer ?
#
loop_
_entity_poly.entity_id
_entity_poly.type
_entity_poly.pdbx_seq_one_letter_code
_entity_poly.pdbx_strand_id
1 'polypeptide(L)'
;TESFLEDGVSEQEAINNMIEVIKMSSFDDLISVDREDLKKALGLEIDDDGNFYDPLAKDLDNDGIPDRYDNDFKDSDYFESTYDVEDNLQAREEKPSILGQISKFKSEEEKDKNQEKNEKGQER
;
A
#
# COMPACT_ATOMS: atom_id res chain seq x y z
N THR A 1 -0.87 5.39 44.04
CA THR A 1 0.37 6.10 44.44
C THR A 1 0.87 5.45 45.71
N GLU A 2 2.03 4.80 45.67
CA GLU A 2 2.69 4.36 46.91
C GLU A 2 3.03 5.58 47.75
N SER A 3 2.70 5.55 49.04
CA SER A 3 3.07 6.59 49.99
C SER A 3 4.31 6.14 50.76
N PHE A 4 5.43 6.82 50.55
CA PHE A 4 6.71 6.53 51.23
C PHE A 4 6.82 7.13 52.64
N LEU A 5 5.81 7.90 53.06
CA LEU A 5 5.71 8.51 54.38
C LEU A 5 4.71 7.68 55.20
N GLU A 6 5.24 6.72 55.96
CA GLU A 6 4.48 5.93 56.92
C GLU A 6 4.74 6.45 58.34
N ASP A 7 3.74 6.35 59.23
CA ASP A 7 3.86 6.82 60.60
C ASP A 7 5.00 6.09 61.34
N GLY A 8 6.02 6.84 61.74
CA GLY A 8 7.19 6.33 62.46
C GLY A 8 8.46 6.14 61.61
N VAL A 9 8.39 6.36 60.30
CA VAL A 9 9.55 6.31 59.39
C VAL A 9 10.30 7.65 59.43
N SER A 10 11.62 7.60 59.57
CA SER A 10 12.44 8.82 59.50
C SER A 10 12.55 9.35 58.07
N GLU A 11 12.74 10.66 57.90
CA GLU A 11 12.88 11.27 56.56
C GLU A 11 14.01 10.61 55.74
N GLN A 12 15.12 10.25 56.39
CA GLN A 12 16.25 9.56 55.74
C GLN A 12 15.87 8.17 55.25
N GLU A 13 15.05 7.45 56.01
CA GLU A 13 14.57 6.12 55.67
C GLU A 13 13.56 6.17 54.52
N ALA A 14 12.65 7.14 54.51
CA ALA A 14 11.76 7.39 53.38
C ALA A 14 12.52 7.68 52.07
N ILE A 15 13.59 8.48 52.15
CA ILE A 15 14.45 8.78 51.00
C ILE A 15 15.17 7.52 50.50
N ASN A 16 15.73 6.72 51.41
CA ASN A 16 16.41 5.47 51.04
C ASN A 16 15.45 4.49 50.36
N ASN A 17 14.22 4.37 50.87
CA ASN A 17 13.18 3.54 50.27
C ASN A 17 12.82 4.01 48.86
N MET A 18 12.65 5.33 48.66
CA MET A 18 12.36 5.88 47.33
C MET A 18 13.50 5.61 46.33
N ILE A 19 14.76 5.75 46.78
CA ILE A 19 15.94 5.44 45.96
C ILE A 19 15.97 3.96 45.58
N GLU A 20 15.66 3.07 46.51
CA GLU A 20 15.61 1.63 46.25
C GLU A 20 14.51 1.28 45.23
N VAL A 21 13.31 1.83 45.41
CA VAL A 21 12.21 1.66 44.45
C VAL A 21 12.61 2.10 43.05
N ILE A 22 13.17 3.30 42.90
CA ILE A 22 13.64 3.80 41.59
C ILE A 22 14.71 2.90 40.98
N LYS A 23 15.62 2.34 41.81
CA LYS A 23 16.66 1.41 41.33
C LYS A 23 16.09 0.07 40.86
N MET A 24 14.99 -0.36 41.44
CA MET A 24 14.33 -1.63 41.10
C MET A 24 13.30 -1.47 39.97
N SER A 25 12.79 -0.26 39.74
CA SER A 25 11.87 0.04 38.66
C SER A 25 12.52 0.00 37.28
N SER A 26 11.75 -0.38 36.27
CA SER A 26 12.10 -0.22 34.87
C SER A 26 11.70 1.15 34.33
N PHE A 27 12.16 1.50 33.13
CA PHE A 27 11.78 2.75 32.47
C PHE A 27 10.26 2.84 32.28
N ASP A 28 9.62 1.73 31.88
CA ASP A 28 8.18 1.65 31.62
C ASP A 28 7.35 1.83 32.90
N ASP A 29 7.89 1.47 34.07
CA ASP A 29 7.22 1.69 35.36
C ASP A 29 7.24 3.16 35.78
N LEU A 30 8.25 3.91 35.33
CA LEU A 30 8.49 5.30 35.72
C LEU A 30 7.89 6.30 34.73
N ILE A 31 7.75 5.90 33.47
CA ILE A 31 7.28 6.77 32.39
C ILE A 31 6.17 6.07 31.61
N SER A 32 5.02 6.74 31.55
CA SER A 32 3.90 6.36 30.67
C SER A 32 3.61 7.51 29.73
N VAL A 33 3.37 7.19 28.47
CA VAL A 33 2.92 8.15 27.45
C VAL A 33 1.53 7.73 27.00
N ASP A 34 0.62 8.69 26.88
CA ASP A 34 -0.71 8.42 26.36
C ASP A 34 -0.64 8.01 24.88
N ARG A 35 -1.25 6.87 24.54
CA ARG A 35 -1.20 6.30 23.20
C ARG A 35 -1.86 7.23 22.17
N GLU A 36 -2.96 7.87 22.52
CA GLU A 36 -3.72 8.75 21.61
C GLU A 36 -2.99 10.06 21.36
N ASP A 37 -2.37 10.64 22.39
CA ASP A 37 -1.54 11.83 22.23
C ASP A 37 -0.31 11.53 21.35
N LEU A 38 0.29 10.36 21.51
CA LEU A 38 1.42 9.92 20.71
C LEU A 38 1.03 9.71 19.23
N LYS A 39 -0.12 9.06 18.98
CA LYS A 39 -0.70 8.92 17.62
C LYS A 39 -0.93 10.28 16.97
N LYS A 40 -1.52 11.24 17.68
CA LYS A 40 -1.78 12.59 17.16
C LYS A 40 -0.50 13.36 16.86
N ALA A 41 0.53 13.21 17.70
CA ALA A 41 1.80 13.91 17.53
C ALA A 41 2.59 13.36 16.34
N LEU A 42 2.59 12.04 16.14
CA LEU A 42 3.35 11.38 15.08
C LEU A 42 2.56 11.26 13.76
N GLY A 43 1.23 11.25 13.82
CA GLY A 43 0.37 10.95 12.67
C GLY A 43 0.46 9.48 12.22
N LEU A 44 1.00 8.61 13.07
CA LEU A 44 1.18 7.18 12.82
C LEU A 44 0.24 6.37 13.71
N GLU A 45 -0.17 5.20 13.22
CA GLU A 45 -0.89 4.23 14.03
C GLU A 45 0.08 3.38 14.85
N ILE A 46 -0.45 2.77 15.91
CA ILE A 46 0.31 1.93 16.84
C ILE A 46 -0.40 0.59 16.93
N ASP A 47 0.31 -0.49 16.65
CA ASP A 47 -0.24 -1.85 16.71
C ASP A 47 -0.31 -2.39 18.16
N ASP A 48 -0.77 -3.63 18.30
CA ASP A 48 -0.89 -4.28 19.61
C ASP A 48 0.48 -4.59 20.24
N ASP A 49 1.53 -4.71 19.42
CA ASP A 49 2.91 -4.93 19.85
C ASP A 49 3.62 -3.60 20.22
N GLY A 50 2.98 -2.46 19.96
CA GLY A 50 3.51 -1.13 20.24
C GLY A 50 4.40 -0.53 19.13
N ASN A 51 4.42 -1.13 17.94
CA ASN A 51 5.17 -0.60 16.80
C ASN A 51 4.39 0.51 16.09
N PHE A 52 5.12 1.53 15.64
CA PHE A 52 4.56 2.61 14.84
C PHE A 52 4.54 2.23 13.36
N TYR A 53 3.43 2.47 12.69
CA TYR A 53 3.30 2.27 11.25
C TYR A 53 2.41 3.32 10.62
N ASP A 54 2.65 3.61 9.35
CA ASP A 54 1.75 4.39 8.52
C ASP A 54 0.77 3.42 7.84
N PRO A 55 -0.54 3.51 8.10
CA PRO A 55 -1.56 2.69 7.43
C PRO A 55 -1.56 2.82 5.90
N LEU A 56 -1.03 3.92 5.36
CA LEU A 56 -1.02 4.26 3.94
C LEU A 56 0.35 4.05 3.28
N ALA A 57 1.31 3.41 3.96
CA ALA A 57 2.64 3.17 3.40
C ALA A 57 2.73 1.97 2.45
N LYS A 58 1.66 1.20 2.28
CA LYS A 58 1.63 0.02 1.42
C LYS A 58 0.82 0.31 0.16
N ASP A 59 1.48 0.17 -0.98
CA ASP A 59 0.88 0.09 -2.30
C ASP A 59 -0.03 -1.15 -2.40
N LEU A 60 -1.35 -0.92 -2.53
CA LEU A 60 -2.37 -1.98 -2.60
C LEU A 60 -2.82 -2.29 -4.03
N ASP A 61 -2.68 -1.36 -4.97
CA ASP A 61 -3.08 -1.55 -6.38
C ASP A 61 -1.90 -1.99 -7.27
N ASN A 62 -0.69 -1.96 -6.74
CA ASN A 62 0.59 -2.35 -7.35
C ASN A 62 1.02 -1.43 -8.51
N ASP A 63 0.71 -0.14 -8.45
CA ASP A 63 1.19 0.84 -9.43
C ASP A 63 2.64 1.31 -9.17
N GLY A 64 3.21 0.93 -8.02
CA GLY A 64 4.57 1.27 -7.59
C GLY A 64 4.67 2.57 -6.79
N ILE A 65 3.56 3.23 -6.50
CA ILE A 65 3.46 4.49 -5.76
C ILE A 65 2.48 4.30 -4.60
N PRO A 66 2.95 4.12 -3.36
CA PRO A 66 2.04 4.07 -2.22
C PRO A 66 1.40 5.45 -1.99
N ASP A 67 0.07 5.50 -2.05
CA ASP A 67 -0.70 6.71 -1.82
C ASP A 67 -2.06 6.45 -1.10
N ARG A 68 -2.86 7.51 -0.95
CA ARG A 68 -4.13 7.46 -0.18
C ARG A 68 -5.26 6.79 -0.96
N TYR A 69 -5.09 6.62 -2.25
CA TYR A 69 -5.99 6.07 -3.24
C TYR A 69 -5.56 4.68 -3.70
N ASP A 70 -4.59 4.05 -3.06
CA ASP A 70 -4.26 2.62 -3.24
C ASP A 70 -5.49 1.68 -3.09
N ASN A 71 -6.53 2.13 -2.38
CA ASN A 71 -7.80 1.42 -2.24
C ASN A 71 -8.80 1.67 -3.39
N ASP A 72 -8.58 2.70 -4.22
CA ASP A 72 -9.39 3.03 -5.38
C ASP A 72 -8.77 2.41 -6.63
N PHE A 73 -9.31 1.23 -7.01
CA PHE A 73 -8.94 0.53 -8.25
C PHE A 73 -9.17 1.34 -9.54
N LYS A 74 -9.67 2.58 -9.45
CA LYS A 74 -10.00 3.43 -10.58
C LYS A 74 -8.88 4.36 -11.00
N ASP A 75 -7.80 4.46 -10.23
CA ASP A 75 -6.81 5.54 -10.36
C ASP A 75 -5.49 5.06 -11.00
N SER A 76 -5.44 3.80 -11.46
CA SER A 76 -4.28 3.24 -12.16
C SER A 76 -3.94 3.92 -13.50
N ASP A 77 -4.64 5.00 -13.85
CA ASP A 77 -4.37 5.87 -14.99
C ASP A 77 -3.45 7.06 -14.63
N TYR A 78 -2.56 6.89 -13.63
CA TYR A 78 -1.37 7.72 -13.37
C TYR A 78 -0.35 7.72 -14.53
N PHE A 79 -0.79 7.82 -15.78
CA PHE A 79 0.06 7.97 -16.95
C PHE A 79 -0.25 9.24 -17.77
N GLU A 80 -0.96 10.24 -17.22
CA GLU A 80 -1.24 11.48 -18.00
C GLU A 80 -1.06 12.83 -17.27
N SER A 81 -0.57 12.89 -16.01
CA SER A 81 -0.63 14.16 -15.25
C SER A 81 0.67 14.94 -15.03
N THR A 82 1.86 14.44 -15.38
CA THR A 82 3.11 15.19 -15.09
C THR A 82 3.81 15.82 -16.28
N TYR A 83 3.66 15.33 -17.53
CA TYR A 83 4.32 15.94 -18.70
C TYR A 83 3.53 15.80 -20.02
N ASP A 84 3.09 16.95 -20.51
CA ASP A 84 2.85 17.37 -21.90
C ASP A 84 1.63 16.83 -22.67
N VAL A 85 0.54 17.60 -22.65
CA VAL A 85 -0.56 17.51 -23.64
C VAL A 85 -0.45 18.67 -24.64
N GLU A 86 0.75 18.96 -25.15
CA GLU A 86 0.87 19.56 -26.47
C GLU A 86 0.73 18.46 -27.54
N ASP A 87 -0.50 18.38 -28.05
CA ASP A 87 -0.83 17.95 -29.41
C ASP A 87 -0.42 16.52 -29.81
N ASN A 88 -1.14 15.52 -29.29
CA ASN A 88 -1.24 14.24 -29.99
C ASN A 88 -2.64 13.63 -29.99
N LEU A 89 -3.64 14.47 -30.28
CA LEU A 89 -5.01 14.07 -30.63
C LEU A 89 -5.09 13.12 -31.85
N GLN A 90 -3.96 12.77 -32.48
CA GLN A 90 -3.88 11.99 -33.72
C GLN A 90 -3.03 10.71 -33.65
N ALA A 91 -2.48 10.33 -32.49
CA ALA A 91 -1.74 9.07 -32.34
C ALA A 91 -2.42 8.04 -31.42
N ARG A 92 -3.75 8.11 -31.29
CA ARG A 92 -4.53 6.94 -30.86
C ARG A 92 -4.55 5.95 -32.02
N GLU A 93 -3.44 5.23 -32.22
CA GLU A 93 -3.51 3.99 -32.97
C GLU A 93 -4.50 3.09 -32.23
N GLU A 94 -5.73 3.02 -32.74
CA GLU A 94 -6.75 2.10 -32.24
C GLU A 94 -6.16 0.70 -32.31
N LYS A 95 -5.73 0.18 -31.15
CA LYS A 95 -5.22 -1.19 -31.06
C LYS A 95 -6.32 -2.10 -31.58
N PRO A 96 -6.06 -2.88 -32.65
CA PRO A 96 -7.10 -3.69 -33.27
C PRO A 96 -7.68 -4.67 -32.25
N SER A 97 -9.01 -4.71 -32.16
CA SER A 97 -9.73 -5.62 -31.26
C SER A 97 -9.28 -7.07 -31.49
N ILE A 98 -8.95 -7.79 -30.39
CA ILE A 98 -8.56 -9.20 -30.43
C ILE A 98 -9.65 -10.05 -31.13
N LEU A 99 -10.93 -9.74 -30.89
CA LEU A 99 -12.05 -10.38 -31.59
C LEU A 99 -12.01 -10.15 -33.10
N GLY A 100 -11.64 -8.94 -33.52
CA GLY A 100 -11.47 -8.60 -34.94
C GLY A 100 -10.28 -9.29 -35.59
N GLN A 101 -9.19 -9.52 -34.84
CA GLN A 101 -8.05 -10.29 -35.34
C GLN A 101 -8.40 -11.77 -35.49
N ILE A 102 -9.08 -12.37 -34.52
CA ILE A 102 -9.53 -13.77 -34.58
C ILE A 102 -10.48 -13.99 -35.77
N SER A 103 -11.39 -13.05 -36.04
CA SER A 103 -12.31 -13.16 -37.18
C SER A 103 -11.60 -13.02 -38.52
N LYS A 104 -10.60 -12.13 -38.64
CA LYS A 104 -9.73 -12.03 -39.82
C LYS A 104 -8.97 -13.33 -40.08
N PHE A 105 -8.31 -13.88 -39.06
CA PHE A 105 -7.57 -15.13 -39.18
C PHE A 105 -8.47 -16.29 -39.65
N LYS A 106 -9.66 -16.44 -39.07
CA LYS A 106 -10.61 -17.48 -39.50
C LYS A 106 -11.08 -17.30 -40.95
N SER A 107 -11.25 -16.06 -41.39
CA SER A 107 -11.72 -15.79 -42.76
C SER A 107 -10.61 -15.90 -43.80
N GLU A 108 -9.35 -15.65 -43.45
CA GLU A 108 -8.18 -15.98 -44.27
C GLU A 108 -8.00 -17.49 -44.41
N GLU A 109 -8.09 -18.24 -43.32
CA GLU A 109 -7.98 -19.70 -43.33
C GLU A 109 -9.05 -20.39 -44.21
N GLU A 110 -10.28 -19.87 -44.22
CA GLU A 110 -11.36 -20.38 -45.09
C GLU A 110 -11.19 -19.98 -46.57
N LYS A 111 -10.51 -18.86 -46.86
CA LYS A 111 -10.19 -18.46 -48.23
C LYS A 111 -9.08 -19.31 -48.82
N ASP A 112 -8.03 -19.56 -48.04
CA ASP A 112 -6.89 -20.39 -48.45
C ASP A 112 -7.35 -21.83 -48.75
N LYS A 113 -8.22 -22.40 -47.89
CA LYS A 113 -8.84 -23.71 -48.12
C LYS A 113 -9.71 -23.78 -49.38
N ASN A 114 -10.33 -22.67 -49.79
CA ASN A 114 -11.15 -22.61 -51.00
C ASN A 114 -10.31 -22.40 -52.27
N GLN A 115 -9.19 -21.69 -52.18
CA GLN A 115 -8.23 -21.57 -53.28
C GLN A 115 -7.56 -22.91 -53.57
N GLU A 116 -7.07 -23.63 -52.56
CA GLU A 116 -6.49 -24.97 -52.74
C GLU A 116 -7.46 -26.00 -53.35
N LYS A 117 -8.77 -25.87 -53.05
CA LYS A 117 -9.82 -26.74 -53.62
C LYS A 117 -10.13 -26.41 -55.08
N ASN A 118 -10.07 -25.14 -55.47
CA ASN A 118 -10.28 -24.72 -56.85
C ASN A 118 -9.09 -25.11 -57.75
N GLU A 119 -7.86 -24.99 -57.26
CA GLU A 119 -6.65 -25.36 -58.00
C GLU A 119 -6.59 -26.87 -58.28
N LYS A 120 -6.96 -27.72 -57.29
CA LYS A 120 -7.05 -29.18 -57.48
C LYS A 120 -8.22 -29.64 -58.36
N GLY A 121 -9.18 -28.76 -58.66
CA GLY A 121 -10.31 -29.03 -59.55
C GLY A 121 -10.04 -28.73 -61.02
N GLN A 122 -9.01 -27.94 -61.33
CA GLN A 122 -8.65 -27.52 -62.69
C GLN A 122 -7.57 -28.42 -63.35
N GLU A 123 -7.00 -29.37 -62.60
CA GLU A 123 -6.00 -30.35 -63.08
C GLU A 123 -6.58 -31.73 -63.49
N ARG A 124 -7.90 -31.84 -63.76
CA ARG A 124 -8.54 -33.10 -64.22
C ARG A 124 -9.19 -32.98 -65.59
#